data_AF-A0A1H2KWX8-F1
#
_entry.id   AF-A0A1H2KWX8-F1
#
_cell.length_a   1.000
_cell.length_b   1.000
_cell.length_c   1.000
_cell.angle_alpha   90.00
_cell.angle_beta   90.00
_cell.angle_gamma   90.00
#
_symmetry.space_group_name_H-M   'P 1'
#
loop_
_entity.id
_entity.type
_entity.pdbx_description
1 polymer ?
#
loop_
_entity_poly.entity_id
_entity_poly.type
_entity_poly.pdbx_seq_one_letter_code
_entity_poly.pdbx_strand_id
1 'polypeptide(L)'
;MEAAALFLAPFVLSLLAALVVRRWWALIVPVVAVPLYYSGLRYGWWGGGVGDGAWVLLAAFLTLVAVAGCAVVIGLFRLLARRP
;
A
#
# COMPACT_ATOMS: atom_id res chain seq x y z
N MET A 1 -17.99 9.42 -5.53
CA MET A 1 -17.33 8.13 -5.84
C MET A 1 -15.83 8.30 -6.09
N GLU A 2 -15.36 9.45 -6.59
CA GLU A 2 -13.94 9.70 -6.92
C GLU A 2 -13.00 9.68 -5.69
N ALA A 3 -13.45 10.21 -4.54
CA ALA A 3 -12.64 10.25 -3.32
C ALA A 3 -12.25 8.85 -2.79
N ALA A 4 -13.12 7.86 -2.93
CA ALA A 4 -12.83 6.49 -2.52
C ALA A 4 -11.79 5.82 -3.45
N ALA A 5 -11.82 6.14 -4.74
CA ALA A 5 -10.86 5.63 -5.71
C ALA A 5 -9.44 6.15 -5.43
N LEU A 6 -9.30 7.44 -5.11
CA LEU A 6 -8.02 8.03 -4.72
C LEU A 6 -7.49 7.44 -3.42
N PHE A 7 -8.36 7.23 -2.42
CA PHE A 7 -7.98 6.63 -1.14
C PHE A 7 -7.37 5.23 -1.28
N LEU A 8 -7.87 4.43 -2.22
CA LEU A 8 -7.40 3.05 -2.47
C LEU A 8 -6.22 2.97 -3.46
N ALA A 9 -5.87 4.07 -4.14
CA ALA A 9 -4.82 4.10 -5.14
C ALA A 9 -3.46 3.52 -4.67
N PRO A 10 -2.91 3.87 -3.47
CA PRO A 10 -1.63 3.32 -3.04
C PRO A 10 -1.70 1.80 -2.77
N PHE A 11 -2.87 1.27 -2.40
CA PHE A 11 -3.07 -0.17 -2.22
C PHE A 11 -3.07 -0.92 -3.54
N VAL A 12 -3.80 -0.39 -4.53
CA VAL A 12 -3.84 -0.97 -5.88
C VAL A 12 -2.43 -0.98 -6.49
N LEU A 13 -1.70 0.14 -6.38
CA LEU A 13 -0.33 0.24 -6.86
C LEU A 13 0.59 -0.80 -6.19
N SER A 14 0.48 -0.94 -4.87
CA SER A 14 1.28 -1.90 -4.09
C SER A 14 0.99 -3.34 -4.49
N LEU A 15 -0.29 -3.68 -4.65
CA LEU A 15 -0.71 -5.02 -5.03
C LEU A 15 -0.26 -5.36 -6.46
N LEU A 16 -0.39 -4.42 -7.40
CA LEU A 16 0.09 -4.58 -8.77
C LEU A 16 1.61 -4.78 -8.79
N ALA A 17 2.37 -4.01 -8.00
CA ALA A 17 3.81 -4.20 -7.88
C ALA A 17 4.16 -5.61 -7.35
N ALA A 18 3.45 -6.09 -6.33
CA ALA A 18 3.64 -7.44 -5.80
C ALA A 18 3.31 -8.54 -6.84
N LEU A 19 2.22 -8.37 -7.59
CA LEU A 19 1.75 -9.32 -8.61
C LEU A 19 2.67 -9.40 -9.83
N VAL A 20 3.21 -8.27 -10.28
CA VAL A 20 4.08 -8.16 -11.46
C VAL A 20 5.51 -8.56 -11.11
N VAL A 21 6.07 -8.00 -10.03
CA VAL A 21 7.48 -8.18 -9.68
C VAL A 21 7.72 -9.52 -8.98
N ARG A 22 6.82 -9.96 -8.10
CA ARG A 22 6.89 -11.25 -7.36
C ARG A 22 8.19 -11.47 -6.57
N ARG A 23 8.91 -10.39 -6.23
CA ARG A 23 10.14 -10.42 -5.44
C ARG A 23 9.94 -9.66 -4.15
N TRP A 24 10.62 -10.09 -3.08
CA TRP A 24 10.51 -9.47 -1.75
C TRP A 24 10.87 -7.98 -1.73
N TRP A 25 11.75 -7.51 -2.62
CA TRP A 25 12.06 -6.09 -2.73
C TRP A 25 10.87 -5.25 -3.24
N ALA A 26 9.84 -5.85 -3.84
CA ALA A 26 8.61 -5.14 -4.20
C ALA A 26 7.84 -4.61 -2.98
N LEU A 27 8.13 -5.10 -1.77
CA LEU A 27 7.56 -4.58 -0.52
C LEU A 27 7.99 -3.13 -0.22
N ILE A 28 9.04 -2.62 -0.89
CA ILE A 28 9.39 -1.19 -0.82
C ILE A 28 8.22 -0.32 -1.29
N VAL A 29 7.41 -0.81 -2.24
CA VAL A 29 6.28 -0.04 -2.78
C VAL A 29 5.24 0.29 -1.70
N PRO A 30 4.62 -0.67 -0.99
CA PRO A 30 3.69 -0.33 0.09
C PRO A 30 4.36 0.45 1.23
N VAL A 31 5.64 0.20 1.53
CA VAL A 31 6.40 0.92 2.57
C VAL A 31 6.58 2.40 2.25
N VAL A 32 6.68 2.77 0.97
CA VAL A 32 6.90 4.16 0.56
C VAL A 32 5.60 4.82 0.10
N ALA A 33 4.85 4.16 -0.78
CA ALA A 33 3.67 4.74 -1.42
C ALA A 33 2.55 5.06 -0.42
N VAL A 34 2.29 4.18 0.55
CA VAL A 34 1.22 4.40 1.53
C VAL A 34 1.56 5.57 2.47
N PRO A 35 2.72 5.60 3.17
CA PRO A 35 3.06 6.75 4.02
C PRO A 35 3.17 8.06 3.25
N LEU A 36 3.74 8.05 2.04
CA LEU A 36 3.86 9.24 1.21
C LEU A 36 2.49 9.79 0.80
N TYR A 37 1.56 8.91 0.42
CA TYR A 37 0.21 9.31 0.04
C TYR A 37 -0.53 9.99 1.21
N TYR A 38 -0.54 9.38 2.40
CA TYR A 38 -1.20 9.96 3.58
C TYR A 38 -0.50 11.23 4.09
N SER A 39 0.83 11.30 3.97
CA SER A 39 1.57 12.53 4.24
C SER A 39 1.18 13.64 3.26
N GLY A 40 1.08 13.32 1.96
CA GLY A 40 0.61 14.26 0.95
C GLY A 40 -0.82 14.74 1.21
N LEU A 41 -1.71 13.89 1.72
CA LEU A 41 -3.05 14.31 2.14
C LEU A 41 -2.99 15.30 3.31
N ARG A 42 -2.10 15.09 4.28
CA ARG A 42 -1.89 16.04 5.40
C ARG A 42 -1.37 17.39 4.92
N TYR A 43 -0.44 17.38 3.97
CA TYR A 43 0.14 18.60 3.40
C TYR A 43 -0.68 19.20 2.24
N GLY A 44 -1.86 18.65 1.95
CA GLY A 44 -2.78 19.20 0.95
C GLY A 44 -2.39 18.97 -0.51
N TRP A 45 -1.47 18.05 -0.81
CA TRP A 45 -1.01 17.76 -2.17
C TRP A 45 -2.11 17.19 -3.07
N TRP A 46 -3.04 16.43 -2.49
CA TRP A 46 -4.08 15.70 -3.24
C TRP A 46 -5.51 16.23 -2.99
N GLY A 47 -5.65 17.26 -2.14
CA GLY A 47 -6.95 17.71 -1.63
C GLY A 47 -7.59 16.71 -0.64
N GLY A 48 -8.55 17.17 0.15
CA GLY A 48 -9.33 16.30 1.07
C GLY A 48 -8.87 16.27 2.52
N GLY A 49 -7.57 16.45 2.82
CA GLY A 49 -7.06 16.42 4.20
C GLY A 49 -7.30 15.07 4.91
N VAL A 50 -6.62 14.83 6.03
CA VAL A 50 -6.77 13.60 6.83
C VAL A 50 -7.38 13.86 8.21
N GLY A 51 -7.85 15.08 8.46
CA GLY A 51 -8.31 15.53 9.78
C GLY A 51 -7.16 15.61 10.79
N ASP A 52 -7.47 16.05 12.01
CA ASP A 52 -6.49 16.15 13.11
C ASP A 52 -6.53 14.91 14.02
N GLY A 53 -5.34 14.49 14.49
CA GLY A 53 -5.18 13.57 15.62
C GLY A 53 -4.77 12.13 15.30
N ALA A 54 -5.31 11.49 14.25
CA ALA A 54 -5.14 10.04 14.06
C ALA A 54 -4.50 9.62 12.71
N TRP A 55 -4.15 10.57 11.83
CA TRP A 55 -3.69 10.25 10.49
C TRP A 55 -2.39 9.44 10.46
N VAL A 56 -1.49 9.65 11.42
CA VAL A 56 -0.21 8.91 11.52
C VAL A 56 -0.47 7.44 11.85
N LEU A 57 -1.35 7.18 12.83
CA LEU A 57 -1.70 5.83 13.24
C LEU A 57 -2.45 5.10 12.12
N LEU A 58 -3.37 5.80 11.44
CA LEU A 58 -4.07 5.28 10.28
C LEU A 58 -3.10 4.94 9.15
N ALA A 59 -2.19 5.86 8.79
CA ALA A 59 -1.18 5.63 7.75
C ALA A 59 -0.27 4.44 8.08
N ALA A 60 0.17 4.32 9.33
CA ALA A 60 0.98 3.20 9.79
C ALA A 60 0.22 1.86 9.71
N PHE A 61 -1.01 1.82 10.22
CA PHE A 61 -1.87 0.64 10.14
C PHE A 61 -2.10 0.20 8.69
N LEU A 62 -2.47 1.15 7.83
CA LEU A 62 -2.71 0.90 6.41
C LEU A 62 -1.46 0.45 5.67
N THR A 63 -0.29 0.96 6.04
CA THR A 63 1.01 0.50 5.52
C THR A 63 1.26 -0.95 5.91
N LEU A 64 1.03 -1.33 7.16
CA LEU A 64 1.19 -2.71 7.62
C LEU A 64 0.25 -3.66 6.90
N VAL A 65 -1.02 -3.28 6.72
CA VAL A 65 -2.01 -4.06 5.96
C VAL A 65 -1.54 -4.24 4.51
N ALA A 66 -1.07 -3.18 3.85
CA ALA A 66 -0.58 -3.24 2.48
C ALA A 66 0.66 -4.15 2.34
N VAL A 67 1.63 -4.01 3.26
CA VAL A 67 2.85 -4.83 3.31
C VAL A 67 2.50 -6.30 3.52
N ALA A 68 1.64 -6.61 4.51
CA ALA A 68 1.21 -7.97 4.79
C ALA A 68 0.49 -8.59 3.60
N GLY A 69 -0.44 -7.87 2.97
CA GLY A 69 -1.13 -8.32 1.77
C GLY A 69 -0.17 -8.62 0.61
N CYS A 70 0.77 -7.72 0.34
CA CYS A 70 1.79 -7.93 -0.70
C CYS A 70 2.71 -9.12 -0.38
N ALA A 71 3.09 -9.29 0.89
CA ALA A 71 3.92 -10.39 1.35
C ALA A 71 3.21 -11.74 1.17
N VAL A 72 1.92 -11.82 1.48
CA VAL A 72 1.09 -13.01 1.23
C VAL A 72 1.03 -13.32 -0.25
N VAL A 73 0.77 -12.34 -1.12
CA VAL A 73 0.75 -12.53 -2.57
C VAL A 73 2.09 -13.10 -3.07
N ILE A 74 3.20 -12.46 -2.73
CA ILE A 74 4.54 -12.91 -3.13
C ILE A 74 4.82 -14.32 -2.58
N GLY A 75 4.47 -14.58 -1.32
CA GLY A 75 4.65 -15.88 -0.67
C GLY A 75 3.86 -16.99 -1.36
N LEU A 76 2.59 -16.76 -1.68
CA LEU A 76 1.74 -17.72 -2.38
C LEU A 76 2.29 -18.05 -3.76
N PHE A 77 2.67 -17.04 -4.56
CA PHE A 77 3.27 -17.30 -5.87
C PHE A 77 4.58 -18.08 -5.77
N ARG A 78 5.41 -17.79 -4.78
CA ARG A 78 6.65 -18.55 -4.53
C ARG A 78 6.38 -19.98 -4.07
N LEU A 79 5.35 -20.21 -3.26
CA LEU A 79 4.94 -21.55 -2.82
C LEU A 79 4.38 -22.37 -3.99
N LEU A 80 3.51 -21.77 -4.80
CA LEU A 80 2.93 -22.41 -5.99
C LEU A 80 4.01 -22.75 -7.02
N ALA A 81 4.98 -21.86 -7.26
CA ALA A 81 6.08 -22.11 -8.17
C ALA A 81 7.06 -23.20 -7.68
N ARG A 82 7.00 -23.61 -6.41
CA ARG A 82 7.81 -24.69 -5.83
C ARG A 82 7.11 -26.04 -5.83
N ARG A 83 5.82 -26.12 -6.17
CA ARG A 83 5.12 -27.40 -6.30
C ARG A 83 5.48 -28.03 -7.65
N PRO A 84 6.00 -29.27 -7.67
CA PRO A 84 6.38 -29.97 -8.89
C PRO A 84 5.16 -30.35 -9.74
#